data_AF-A0A7Y9JKW0-F1
#
_entry.id   AF-A0A7Y9JKW0-F1
#
_cell.length_a   1.000
_cell.length_b   1.000
_cell.length_c   1.000
_cell.angle_alpha   90.00
_cell.angle_beta   90.00
_cell.angle_gamma   90.00
#
_symmetry.space_group_name_H-M   'P 1'
#
loop_
_entity.id
_entity.type
_entity.pdbx_description
1 polymer ?
#
loop_
_entity_poly.entity_id
_entity_poly.type
_entity_poly.pdbx_seq_one_letter_code
_entity_poly.pdbx_strand_id
1 'polypeptide(L)'
;MTVTEGTTASVAGFVAETPVPPDAAAAATALCENLSGLETASVRDQRAAVAYWVACALLHHAGSADDLATESLAAGLEPALRVRDSLDGHVVGGWDPVCAAVLVGSACAAARHGGLDGEATARAVGIAVTQASGLEILSDTPLGTFQRRMAARNGLEAARLAGAGMTAPVTGLEGRRGLYALMAPTADPAAAADRLGRRWLVTALPTAEGRTPSPGREERRPNPIERAAEALS
;
A
#
# COMPACT_ATOMS: atom_id res chain seq x y z
N MET A 1 8.19 -0.71 -31.66
CA MET A 1 7.99 -0.56 -30.21
C MET A 1 7.21 -1.76 -29.76
N THR A 2 7.92 -2.77 -29.27
CA THR A 2 7.34 -3.97 -28.66
C THR A 2 6.57 -3.53 -27.42
N VAL A 3 5.30 -3.91 -27.35
CA VAL A 3 4.46 -3.74 -26.15
C VAL A 3 5.10 -4.60 -25.08
N THR A 4 5.91 -3.99 -24.21
CA THR A 4 6.24 -4.57 -22.92
C THR A 4 4.93 -4.87 -22.21
N GLU A 5 4.76 -6.10 -21.74
CA GLU A 5 3.71 -6.41 -20.77
C GLU A 5 3.73 -5.32 -19.68
N GLY A 6 2.60 -4.65 -19.51
CA GLY A 6 2.52 -3.39 -18.75
C GLY A 6 2.81 -3.58 -17.26
N THR A 7 3.42 -2.58 -16.63
CA THR A 7 3.66 -2.54 -15.16
C THR A 7 2.40 -2.91 -14.39
N THR A 8 1.24 -2.37 -14.77
CA THR A 8 -0.04 -2.66 -14.11
C THR A 8 -0.40 -4.15 -14.23
N ALA A 9 -0.18 -4.76 -15.40
CA ALA A 9 -0.42 -6.19 -15.60
C ALA A 9 0.53 -7.08 -14.78
N SER A 10 1.82 -6.72 -14.69
CA SER A 10 2.79 -7.44 -13.85
C SER A 10 2.44 -7.35 -12.37
N VAL A 11 2.06 -6.17 -11.88
CA VAL A 11 1.58 -5.99 -10.49
C VAL A 11 0.34 -6.84 -10.24
N ALA A 12 -0.62 -6.81 -11.17
CA ALA A 12 -1.88 -7.52 -11.00
C ALA A 12 -1.72 -9.05 -11.02
N GLY A 13 -0.92 -9.59 -11.94
CA GLY A 13 -0.59 -11.01 -11.97
C GLY A 13 0.17 -11.45 -10.71
N PHE A 14 1.10 -10.62 -10.23
CA PHE A 14 1.80 -10.87 -8.97
C PHE A 14 0.81 -10.98 -7.79
N VAL A 15 -0.06 -9.98 -7.62
CA VAL A 15 -1.04 -9.94 -6.53
C VAL A 15 -2.04 -11.10 -6.61
N ALA A 16 -2.48 -11.49 -7.80
CA ALA A 16 -3.45 -12.58 -7.93
C ALA A 16 -2.84 -13.96 -7.67
N GLU A 17 -1.62 -14.21 -8.16
CA GLU A 17 -1.12 -15.59 -8.33
C GLU A 17 0.15 -15.92 -7.54
N THR A 18 0.94 -14.92 -7.12
CA THR A 18 2.25 -15.19 -6.53
C THR A 18 2.14 -15.61 -5.06
N PRO A 19 2.68 -16.78 -4.67
CA PRO A 19 2.75 -17.17 -3.28
C PRO A 19 3.61 -16.21 -2.45
N VAL A 20 3.13 -15.85 -1.26
CA VAL A 20 3.92 -15.07 -0.29
C VAL A 20 4.86 -16.02 0.46
N PRO A 21 6.18 -15.76 0.47
CA PRO A 21 7.11 -16.59 1.22
C PRO A 21 6.96 -16.36 2.74
N PRO A 22 7.33 -17.36 3.56
CA PRO A 22 7.10 -17.31 5.02
C PRO A 22 7.76 -16.11 5.73
N ASP A 23 8.91 -15.64 5.24
CA ASP A 23 9.62 -14.49 5.81
C ASP A 23 8.87 -13.16 5.55
N ALA A 24 8.31 -12.99 4.36
CA ALA A 24 7.47 -11.83 4.03
C ALA A 24 6.15 -11.84 4.82
N ALA A 25 5.52 -13.02 4.96
CA ALA A 25 4.33 -13.18 5.78
C ALA A 25 4.62 -12.87 7.26
N ALA A 26 5.72 -13.40 7.81
CA ALA A 26 6.15 -13.13 9.18
C ALA A 26 6.44 -11.63 9.42
N ALA A 27 7.08 -10.96 8.46
CA ALA A 27 7.30 -9.52 8.53
C ALA A 27 5.97 -8.75 8.56
N ALA A 28 5.00 -9.11 7.71
CA ALA A 28 3.67 -8.49 7.72
C ALA A 28 2.90 -8.74 9.04
N THR A 29 2.98 -9.94 9.59
CA THR A 29 2.43 -10.25 10.93
C THR A 29 3.04 -9.35 12.00
N ALA A 30 4.36 -9.20 12.03
CA ALA A 30 5.04 -8.35 12.99
C ALA A 30 4.63 -6.87 12.89
N LEU A 31 4.35 -6.38 11.67
CA LEU A 31 3.82 -5.02 11.46
C LEU A 31 2.41 -4.87 12.06
N CYS A 32 1.52 -5.84 11.86
CA CYS A 32 0.17 -5.83 12.44
C CYS A 32 0.20 -5.88 13.96
N GLU A 33 1.03 -6.75 14.55
CA GLU A 33 1.18 -6.89 16.00
C GLU A 33 1.75 -5.62 16.65
N ASN A 34 2.59 -4.88 15.93
CA ASN A 34 3.25 -3.66 16.41
C ASN A 34 2.79 -2.39 15.65
N LEU A 35 1.50 -2.29 15.36
CA LEU A 35 0.94 -1.18 14.59
C LEU A 35 1.26 0.20 15.20
N SER A 36 1.31 0.32 16.54
CA SER A 36 1.70 1.57 17.23
C SER A 36 3.17 1.95 17.03
N GLY A 37 4.06 0.95 16.99
CA GLY A 37 5.48 1.17 16.68
C GLY A 37 5.66 1.62 15.23
N LEU A 38 4.89 1.00 14.32
CA LEU A 38 4.85 1.38 12.91
C LEU A 38 4.31 2.79 12.70
N GLU A 39 3.27 3.18 13.42
CA GLU A 39 2.75 4.56 13.46
C GLU A 39 3.84 5.54 13.87
N THR A 40 4.59 5.23 14.92
CA THR A 40 5.69 6.08 15.39
C THR A 40 6.81 6.20 14.35
N ALA A 41 7.12 5.12 13.63
CA ALA A 41 8.11 5.10 12.56
C ALA A 41 7.64 5.92 11.34
N SER A 42 6.34 5.90 11.03
CA SER A 42 5.75 6.60 9.89
C SER A 42 5.99 8.12 9.86
N VAL A 43 6.24 8.72 11.02
CA VAL A 43 6.55 10.15 11.16
C VAL A 43 7.89 10.51 10.51
N ARG A 44 8.84 9.56 10.44
CA ARG A 44 10.21 9.82 9.97
C ARG A 44 10.60 9.04 8.73
N ASP A 45 9.82 8.02 8.36
CA ASP A 45 10.13 7.12 7.26
C ASP A 45 8.89 6.96 6.36
N GLN A 46 9.03 7.37 5.10
CA GLN A 46 7.95 7.30 4.12
C GLN A 46 7.54 5.85 3.78
N ARG A 47 8.46 4.89 3.81
CA ARG A 47 8.12 3.46 3.62
C ARG A 47 7.35 2.93 4.82
N ALA A 48 7.74 3.31 6.04
CA ALA A 48 6.96 3.00 7.24
C ALA A 48 5.57 3.65 7.19
N ALA A 49 5.44 4.86 6.65
CA ALA A 49 4.15 5.50 6.43
C ALA A 49 3.27 4.74 5.42
N VAL A 50 3.83 4.31 4.29
CA VAL A 50 3.13 3.43 3.35
C VAL A 50 2.64 2.16 4.07
N ALA A 51 3.53 1.50 4.81
CA ALA A 51 3.20 0.27 5.51
C ALA A 51 2.10 0.45 6.56
N TYR A 52 2.18 1.52 7.36
CA TYR A 52 1.19 1.85 8.37
C TYR A 52 -0.21 2.01 7.77
N TRP A 53 -0.36 2.86 6.74
CA TRP A 53 -1.67 3.17 6.18
C TRP A 53 -2.27 2.00 5.39
N VAL A 54 -1.45 1.20 4.70
CA VAL A 54 -1.93 -0.02 4.04
C VAL A 54 -2.35 -1.08 5.07
N ALA A 55 -1.61 -1.22 6.18
CA ALA A 55 -2.00 -2.11 7.28
C ALA A 55 -3.32 -1.67 7.93
N CYS A 56 -3.48 -0.38 8.25
CA CYS A 56 -4.75 0.15 8.75
C CYS A 56 -5.90 -0.12 7.78
N ALA A 57 -5.70 0.12 6.48
CA ALA A 57 -6.70 -0.15 5.44
C ALA A 57 -7.15 -1.61 5.49
N LEU A 58 -6.20 -2.54 5.42
CA LEU A 58 -6.50 -3.96 5.32
C LEU A 58 -7.11 -4.50 6.62
N LEU A 59 -6.56 -4.15 7.79
CA LEU A 59 -7.09 -4.63 9.07
C LEU A 59 -8.52 -4.15 9.31
N HIS A 60 -8.82 -2.90 8.94
CA HIS A 60 -10.19 -2.39 8.98
C HIS A 60 -11.13 -3.11 8.01
N HIS A 61 -10.63 -3.48 6.82
CA HIS A 61 -11.41 -4.21 5.82
C HIS A 61 -11.66 -5.67 6.21
N ALA A 62 -10.63 -6.38 6.66
CA ALA A 62 -10.67 -7.80 7.01
C ALA A 62 -11.38 -8.06 8.34
N GLY A 63 -11.27 -7.14 9.31
CA GLY A 63 -11.79 -7.33 10.66
C GLY A 63 -11.04 -8.39 11.48
N SER A 64 -9.92 -8.89 10.97
CA SER A 64 -9.00 -9.84 11.60
C SER A 64 -7.55 -9.54 11.19
N ALA A 65 -6.60 -10.11 11.93
CA ALA A 65 -5.19 -10.17 11.58
C ALA A 65 -4.74 -11.63 11.41
N ASP A 66 -5.59 -12.44 10.78
CA ASP A 66 -5.30 -13.86 10.50
C ASP A 66 -4.26 -14.03 9.38
N ASP A 67 -3.89 -15.28 9.12
CA ASP A 67 -2.88 -15.62 8.11
C ASP A 67 -3.24 -15.08 6.71
N LEU A 68 -4.52 -15.06 6.34
CA LEU A 68 -4.96 -14.50 5.05
C LEU A 68 -4.79 -12.98 5.03
N ALA A 69 -5.10 -12.28 6.12
CA ALA A 69 -4.91 -10.85 6.24
C ALA A 69 -3.42 -10.47 6.21
N THR A 70 -2.55 -11.18 6.92
CA THR A 70 -1.10 -10.87 6.92
C THR A 70 -0.44 -11.23 5.59
N GLU A 71 -0.87 -12.33 4.95
CA GLU A 71 -0.48 -12.67 3.58
C GLU A 71 -0.91 -11.58 2.59
N SER A 72 -2.16 -11.13 2.69
CA SER A 72 -2.70 -10.08 1.84
C SER A 72 -2.00 -8.74 2.04
N LEU A 73 -1.60 -8.44 3.28
CA LEU A 73 -0.79 -7.26 3.59
C LEU A 73 0.57 -7.35 2.89
N ALA A 74 1.27 -8.47 3.01
CA ALA A 74 2.57 -8.65 2.37
C ALA A 74 2.46 -8.46 0.84
N ALA A 75 1.47 -9.10 0.20
CA ALA A 75 1.23 -8.99 -1.23
C ALA A 75 0.86 -7.57 -1.67
N GLY A 76 0.16 -6.79 -0.84
CA GLY A 76 -0.15 -5.39 -1.13
C GLY A 76 1.01 -4.42 -0.89
N LEU A 77 1.82 -4.65 0.14
CA LEU A 77 2.98 -3.80 0.46
C LEU A 77 4.08 -3.90 -0.59
N GLU A 78 4.23 -5.06 -1.22
CA GLU A 78 5.28 -5.30 -2.20
C GLU A 78 5.24 -4.32 -3.40
N PRO A 79 4.11 -4.14 -4.12
CA PRO A 79 3.98 -3.10 -5.13
C PRO A 79 3.92 -1.69 -4.53
N ALA A 80 3.32 -1.50 -3.34
CA ALA A 80 3.22 -0.18 -2.70
C ALA A 80 4.60 0.45 -2.43
N LEU A 81 5.51 -0.33 -1.85
CA LEU A 81 6.87 0.10 -1.51
C LEU A 81 7.69 0.40 -2.77
N ARG A 82 7.51 -0.38 -3.84
CA ARG A 82 8.18 -0.12 -5.12
C ARG A 82 7.63 1.11 -5.82
N VAL A 83 6.32 1.32 -5.78
CA VAL A 83 5.71 2.55 -6.28
C VAL A 83 6.32 3.74 -5.54
N ARG A 84 6.37 3.73 -4.20
CA ARG A 84 7.03 4.80 -3.43
C ARG A 84 8.47 5.01 -3.88
N ASP A 85 9.25 3.94 -3.94
CA ASP A 85 10.69 4.03 -4.24
C ASP A 85 10.96 4.53 -5.67
N SER A 86 10.16 4.10 -6.64
CA SER A 86 10.29 4.55 -8.03
C SER A 86 9.87 6.00 -8.26
N LEU A 87 9.05 6.58 -7.38
CA LEU A 87 8.66 7.99 -7.42
C LEU A 87 9.71 8.90 -6.76
N ASP A 88 10.58 8.34 -5.90
CA ASP A 88 11.54 9.10 -5.13
C ASP A 88 12.49 9.93 -6.00
N GLY A 89 12.59 11.23 -5.74
CA GLY A 89 13.39 12.15 -6.55
C GLY A 89 12.85 12.46 -7.95
N HIS A 90 11.69 11.92 -8.35
CA HIS A 90 11.11 12.11 -9.68
C HIS A 90 9.79 12.88 -9.69
N VAL A 91 9.16 13.07 -8.52
CA VAL A 91 7.88 13.79 -8.39
C VAL A 91 8.01 15.24 -8.85
N VAL A 92 7.02 15.71 -9.61
CA VAL A 92 6.87 17.10 -10.03
C VAL A 92 5.59 17.69 -9.46
N GLY A 93 5.49 19.02 -9.34
CA GLY A 93 4.23 19.68 -8.94
C GLY A 93 3.85 19.56 -7.46
N GLY A 94 4.70 18.99 -6.61
CA GLY A 94 4.51 18.98 -5.14
C GLY A 94 3.48 17.97 -4.64
N TRP A 95 3.33 16.83 -5.32
CA TRP A 95 2.50 15.73 -4.86
C TRP A 95 3.15 14.97 -3.70
N ASP A 96 2.35 14.44 -2.77
CA ASP A 96 2.84 13.49 -1.76
C ASP A 96 2.92 12.07 -2.37
N PRO A 97 4.13 11.51 -2.63
CA PRO A 97 4.27 10.17 -3.21
C PRO A 97 3.78 9.05 -2.28
N VAL A 98 3.71 9.30 -0.96
CA VAL A 98 3.18 8.32 0.00
C VAL A 98 1.70 8.07 -0.27
N CYS A 99 0.92 9.11 -0.60
CA CYS A 99 -0.50 8.94 -0.94
C CYS A 99 -0.69 8.02 -2.16
N ALA A 100 0.10 8.21 -3.21
CA ALA A 100 0.04 7.37 -4.41
C ALA A 100 0.39 5.89 -4.10
N ALA A 101 1.45 5.67 -3.31
CA ALA A 101 1.86 4.34 -2.90
C ALA A 101 0.84 3.64 -1.99
N VAL A 102 0.29 4.35 -1.01
CA VAL A 102 -0.78 3.84 -0.13
C VAL A 102 -2.01 3.46 -0.93
N LEU A 103 -2.41 4.31 -1.88
CA LEU A 103 -3.57 4.08 -2.74
C LEU A 103 -3.44 2.77 -3.54
N VAL A 104 -2.28 2.55 -4.18
CA VAL A 104 -1.99 1.32 -4.92
C VAL A 104 -1.90 0.12 -3.99
N GLY A 105 -1.19 0.25 -2.87
CA GLY A 105 -0.99 -0.80 -1.89
C GLY A 105 -2.28 -1.30 -1.25
N SER A 106 -3.16 -0.38 -0.84
CA SER A 106 -4.46 -0.72 -0.26
C SER A 106 -5.38 -1.41 -1.27
N ALA A 107 -5.35 -0.99 -2.54
CA ALA A 107 -6.09 -1.68 -3.60
C ALA A 107 -5.55 -3.11 -3.84
N CYS A 108 -4.23 -3.28 -3.88
CA CYS A 108 -3.60 -4.59 -4.06
C CYS A 108 -3.86 -5.53 -2.87
N ALA A 109 -3.72 -5.02 -1.63
CA ALA A 109 -3.98 -5.79 -0.41
C ALA A 109 -5.44 -6.26 -0.35
N ALA A 110 -6.39 -5.37 -0.62
CA ALA A 110 -7.81 -5.73 -0.64
C ALA A 110 -8.17 -6.66 -1.80
N ALA A 111 -7.54 -6.50 -2.97
CA ALA A 111 -7.72 -7.41 -4.10
C ALA A 111 -7.23 -8.83 -3.77
N ARG A 112 -6.05 -8.95 -3.14
CA ARG A 112 -5.52 -10.23 -2.64
C ARG A 112 -6.47 -10.86 -1.63
N HIS A 113 -6.90 -10.08 -0.63
CA HIS A 113 -7.77 -10.56 0.43
C HIS A 113 -9.14 -11.00 -0.09
N GLY A 114 -9.69 -10.29 -1.08
CA GLY A 114 -10.94 -10.63 -1.74
C GLY A 114 -10.84 -11.75 -2.79
N GLY A 115 -9.65 -12.29 -3.04
CA GLY A 115 -9.43 -13.34 -4.04
C GLY A 115 -9.69 -12.90 -5.49
N LEU A 116 -9.41 -11.64 -5.82
CA LEU A 116 -9.58 -11.11 -7.18
C LEU A 116 -8.54 -11.75 -8.12
N ASP A 117 -8.97 -12.06 -9.35
CA ASP A 117 -8.05 -12.50 -10.40
C ASP A 117 -7.18 -11.35 -10.93
N GLY A 118 -6.25 -11.66 -11.83
CA GLY A 118 -5.33 -10.67 -12.39
C GLY A 118 -6.04 -9.54 -13.16
N GLU A 119 -7.16 -9.82 -13.83
CA GLU A 119 -7.87 -8.78 -14.58
C GLU A 119 -8.63 -7.83 -13.64
N ALA A 120 -9.35 -8.39 -12.66
CA ALA A 120 -10.03 -7.62 -11.62
C ALA A 120 -9.02 -6.81 -10.78
N THR A 121 -7.84 -7.38 -10.48
CA THR A 121 -6.78 -6.67 -9.78
C THR A 121 -6.21 -5.51 -10.60
N ALA A 122 -5.99 -5.69 -11.91
CA ALA A 122 -5.55 -4.61 -12.80
C ALA A 122 -6.58 -3.47 -12.85
N ARG A 123 -7.88 -3.81 -12.89
CA ARG A 123 -8.97 -2.83 -12.78
C ARG A 123 -8.97 -2.13 -11.43
N ALA A 124 -8.74 -2.85 -10.32
CA ALA A 124 -8.65 -2.26 -8.98
C ALA A 124 -7.54 -1.19 -8.92
N VAL A 125 -6.35 -1.50 -9.42
CA VAL A 125 -5.26 -0.52 -9.53
C VAL A 125 -5.65 0.66 -10.41
N GLY A 126 -6.28 0.39 -11.56
CA GLY A 126 -6.78 1.42 -12.48
C GLY A 126 -7.79 2.38 -11.85
N ILE A 127 -8.77 1.85 -11.09
CA ILE A 127 -9.76 2.64 -10.36
C ILE A 127 -9.09 3.42 -9.24
N ALA A 128 -8.15 2.80 -8.51
CA ALA A 128 -7.45 3.43 -7.40
C ALA A 128 -6.73 4.70 -7.88
N VAL A 129 -5.93 4.62 -8.95
CA VAL A 129 -5.13 5.76 -9.43
C VAL A 129 -5.96 6.95 -9.94
N THR A 130 -7.23 6.77 -10.30
CA THR A 130 -8.12 7.91 -10.62
C THR A 130 -8.41 8.80 -9.40
N GLN A 131 -8.16 8.29 -8.20
CA GLN A 131 -8.39 8.96 -6.93
C GLN A 131 -7.07 9.51 -6.33
N ALA A 132 -5.99 9.51 -7.12
CA ALA A 132 -4.69 10.02 -6.70
C ALA A 132 -4.79 11.51 -6.31
N SER A 133 -4.36 11.80 -5.09
CA SER A 133 -4.31 13.14 -4.51
C SER A 133 -3.24 13.17 -3.42
N GLY A 134 -3.02 14.34 -2.82
CA GLY A 134 -2.08 14.51 -1.71
C GLY A 134 -1.05 15.58 -2.02
N LEU A 135 -0.95 16.58 -1.14
CA LEU A 135 -0.03 17.70 -1.31
C LEU A 135 1.15 17.51 -0.37
N GLU A 136 2.37 17.59 -0.92
CA GLU A 136 3.60 17.39 -0.15
C GLU A 136 3.76 18.44 0.96
N ILE A 137 3.31 19.67 0.71
CA ILE A 137 3.34 20.77 1.69
C ILE A 137 2.57 20.47 2.99
N LEU A 138 1.65 19.51 2.95
CA LEU A 138 0.82 19.11 4.09
C LEU A 138 1.39 17.91 4.86
N SER A 139 2.48 17.30 4.39
CA SER A 139 3.00 16.00 4.87
C SER A 139 3.22 15.91 6.38
N ASP A 140 3.66 17.02 7.00
CA ASP A 140 3.99 17.12 8.43
C ASP A 140 2.88 17.79 9.26
N THR A 141 1.67 17.85 8.71
CA THR A 141 0.49 18.44 9.35
C THR A 141 -0.58 17.37 9.58
N PRO A 142 -1.60 17.62 10.42
CA PRO A 142 -2.77 16.74 10.52
C PRO A 142 -3.47 16.50 9.17
N LEU A 143 -3.36 17.42 8.20
CA LEU A 143 -3.89 17.22 6.85
C LEU A 143 -3.07 16.19 6.05
N GLY A 144 -1.78 16.03 6.33
CA GLY A 144 -0.92 14.97 5.78
C GLY A 144 -1.38 13.59 6.21
N THR A 145 -1.74 13.44 7.50
CA THR A 145 -2.40 12.24 8.03
C THR A 145 -3.73 12.00 7.31
N PHE A 146 -4.55 13.04 7.16
CA PHE A 146 -5.86 12.94 6.50
C PHE A 146 -5.77 12.49 5.03
N GLN A 147 -4.86 13.05 4.22
CA GLN A 147 -4.72 12.64 2.81
C GLN A 147 -4.26 11.20 2.65
N ARG A 148 -3.38 10.70 3.52
CA ARG A 148 -2.93 9.30 3.51
C ARG A 148 -4.02 8.34 3.96
N ARG A 149 -4.81 8.74 4.96
CA ARG A 149 -6.04 8.04 5.37
C ARG A 149 -7.03 7.94 4.21
N MET A 150 -7.27 9.04 3.49
CA MET A 150 -8.17 9.03 2.33
C MET A 150 -7.63 8.14 1.22
N ALA A 151 -6.32 8.18 0.93
CA ALA A 151 -5.69 7.26 -0.02
C ALA A 151 -5.92 5.78 0.35
N ALA A 152 -5.77 5.43 1.63
CA ALA A 152 -6.03 4.09 2.14
C ALA A 152 -7.48 3.65 1.90
N ARG A 153 -8.46 4.49 2.27
CA ARG A 153 -9.90 4.21 2.05
C ARG A 153 -10.24 4.06 0.57
N ASN A 154 -9.70 4.94 -0.26
CA ASN A 154 -9.92 4.96 -1.70
C ASN A 154 -9.39 3.70 -2.38
N GLY A 155 -8.26 3.16 -1.92
CA GLY A 155 -7.71 1.90 -2.42
C GLY A 155 -8.60 0.69 -2.09
N LEU A 156 -9.12 0.61 -0.86
CA LEU A 156 -10.08 -0.44 -0.48
C LEU A 156 -11.33 -0.40 -1.35
N GLU A 157 -11.86 0.81 -1.57
CA GLU A 157 -13.05 1.01 -2.38
C GLU A 157 -12.79 0.63 -3.85
N ALA A 158 -11.61 0.95 -4.38
CA ALA A 158 -11.24 0.56 -5.74
C ALA A 158 -11.24 -0.96 -5.95
N ALA A 159 -10.75 -1.74 -4.98
CA ALA A 159 -10.82 -3.20 -5.03
C ALA A 159 -12.26 -3.73 -4.96
N ARG A 160 -13.10 -3.15 -4.10
CA ARG A 160 -14.53 -3.49 -4.02
C ARG A 160 -15.26 -3.22 -5.34
N LEU A 161 -15.05 -2.04 -5.91
CA LEU A 161 -15.65 -1.63 -7.19
C LEU A 161 -15.21 -2.56 -8.32
N ALA A 162 -13.92 -2.90 -8.39
CA ALA A 162 -13.40 -3.83 -9.39
C ALA A 162 -13.99 -5.25 -9.23
N GLY A 163 -14.09 -5.75 -7.99
CA GLY A 163 -14.73 -7.04 -7.68
C GLY A 163 -16.22 -7.05 -8.03
N ALA A 164 -16.90 -5.89 -7.98
CA ALA A 164 -18.26 -5.70 -8.45
C ALA A 164 -18.40 -5.51 -9.97
N GLY A 165 -17.30 -5.59 -10.73
CA GLY A 165 -17.28 -5.50 -12.19
C GLY A 165 -17.10 -4.09 -12.76
N MET A 166 -16.78 -3.09 -11.94
CA MET A 166 -16.40 -1.77 -12.45
C MET A 166 -15.10 -1.87 -13.26
N THR A 167 -15.08 -1.22 -14.42
CA THR A 167 -13.94 -1.28 -15.35
C THR A 167 -13.07 -0.03 -15.24
N ALA A 168 -11.76 -0.18 -15.46
CA ALA A 168 -10.82 0.91 -15.62
C ALA A 168 -9.72 0.53 -16.63
N PRO A 169 -8.98 1.51 -17.19
CA PRO A 169 -7.83 1.21 -18.03
C PRO A 169 -6.77 0.40 -17.28
N VAL A 170 -6.34 -0.72 -17.87
CA VAL A 170 -5.30 -1.62 -17.32
C VAL A 170 -3.87 -1.09 -17.49
N THR A 171 -3.72 0.22 -17.70
CA THR A 171 -2.44 0.95 -17.85
C THR A 171 -2.41 2.19 -16.95
N GLY A 172 -3.14 2.14 -15.83
CA GLY A 172 -3.32 3.28 -14.93
C GLY A 172 -2.02 3.83 -14.36
N LEU A 173 -1.01 2.98 -14.13
CA LEU A 173 0.30 3.41 -13.65
C LEU A 173 1.14 4.02 -14.78
N GLU A 174 1.34 3.27 -15.86
CA GLU A 174 2.38 3.48 -16.87
C GLU A 174 1.90 4.13 -18.18
N GLY A 175 0.59 4.27 -18.39
CA GLY A 175 0.04 4.82 -19.62
C GLY A 175 0.52 6.25 -19.90
N ARG A 176 0.41 6.72 -21.15
CA ARG A 176 0.82 8.08 -21.58
C ARG A 176 0.23 9.22 -20.72
N ARG A 177 -0.88 8.96 -20.04
CA ARG A 177 -1.55 9.87 -19.08
C ARG A 177 -1.87 9.16 -17.76
N GLY A 178 -1.12 8.10 -17.45
CA GLY A 178 -1.21 7.37 -16.20
C GLY A 178 -0.55 8.14 -15.07
N LEU A 179 -0.57 7.53 -13.87
CA LEU A 179 -0.05 8.12 -12.65
C LEU A 179 1.39 8.63 -12.82
N TYR A 180 2.30 7.81 -13.36
CA TYR A 180 3.71 8.18 -13.51
C TYR A 180 3.88 9.35 -14.47
N ALA A 181 3.21 9.32 -15.62
CA ALA A 181 3.31 10.38 -16.62
C ALA A 181 2.87 11.76 -16.09
N LEU A 182 1.95 11.78 -15.10
CA LEU A 182 1.42 13.01 -14.52
C LEU A 182 2.17 13.46 -13.25
N MET A 183 2.49 12.52 -12.36
CA MET A 183 3.09 12.81 -11.07
C MET A 183 4.62 12.86 -11.12
N ALA A 184 5.25 12.00 -11.93
CA ALA A 184 6.70 11.79 -11.95
C ALA A 184 7.18 11.42 -13.37
N PRO A 185 7.12 12.35 -14.35
CA PRO A 185 7.34 12.04 -15.76
C PRO A 185 8.76 11.56 -16.11
N THR A 186 9.71 11.67 -15.16
CA THR A 186 11.08 11.17 -15.32
C THR A 186 11.33 9.83 -14.63
N ALA A 187 10.38 9.34 -13.82
CA ALA A 187 10.45 8.02 -13.21
C ALA A 187 10.19 6.92 -14.25
N ASP A 188 10.85 5.76 -14.07
CA ASP A 188 10.55 4.56 -14.85
C ASP A 188 9.41 3.77 -14.17
N PRO A 189 8.22 3.66 -14.79
CA PRO A 189 7.12 2.86 -14.25
C PRO A 189 7.48 1.37 -14.12
N ALA A 190 8.43 0.85 -14.90
CA ALA A 190 8.84 -0.56 -14.81
C ALA A 190 9.54 -0.87 -13.48
N ALA A 191 10.11 0.13 -12.81
CA ALA A 191 10.71 -0.04 -11.48
C ALA A 191 9.69 -0.46 -10.42
N ALA A 192 8.40 -0.13 -10.60
CA ALA A 192 7.32 -0.60 -9.74
C ALA A 192 7.08 -2.12 -9.83
N ALA A 193 7.51 -2.73 -10.95
CA ALA A 193 7.40 -4.17 -11.18
C ALA A 193 8.75 -4.92 -11.06
N ASP A 194 9.86 -4.21 -10.83
CA ASP A 194 11.18 -4.83 -10.76
C ASP A 194 11.25 -5.87 -9.63
N ARG A 195 11.64 -7.10 -9.99
CA ARG A 195 11.83 -8.23 -9.07
C ARG A 195 10.64 -8.49 -8.14
N LEU A 196 9.41 -8.18 -8.56
CA LEU A 196 8.19 -8.54 -7.83
C LEU A 196 8.18 -10.04 -7.51
N GLY A 197 7.84 -10.39 -6.26
CA GLY A 197 7.80 -11.77 -5.78
C GLY A 197 9.16 -12.45 -5.62
N ARG A 198 10.26 -11.83 -6.08
CA ARG A 198 11.63 -12.37 -5.94
C ARG A 198 12.43 -11.69 -4.83
N ARG A 199 12.09 -10.44 -4.50
CA ARG A 199 12.73 -9.68 -3.43
C ARG A 199 11.68 -8.90 -2.66
N TRP A 200 11.31 -9.37 -1.48
CA TRP A 200 10.27 -8.74 -0.69
C TRP A 200 10.80 -7.52 0.06
N LEU A 201 10.22 -6.34 -0.17
CA LEU A 201 10.67 -5.10 0.48
C LEU A 201 10.12 -4.96 1.91
N VAL A 202 9.02 -5.66 2.22
CA VAL A 202 8.44 -5.70 3.57
C VAL A 202 9.42 -6.23 4.62
N THR A 203 10.33 -7.13 4.24
CA THR A 203 11.33 -7.73 5.16
C THR A 203 12.45 -6.76 5.54
N ALA A 204 12.60 -5.66 4.80
CA ALA A 204 13.59 -4.62 5.07
C ALA A 204 12.97 -3.39 5.78
N LEU A 205 11.67 -3.42 6.08
CA LEU A 205 11.06 -2.37 6.88
C LEU A 205 11.58 -2.45 8.32
N PRO A 206 11.69 -1.31 9.01
CA PRO A 206 12.04 -1.31 10.41
C PRO A 206 10.95 -2.04 11.21
N THR A 207 11.20 -3.30 11.55
CA THR A 207 10.53 -3.94 12.68
C THR A 207 11.07 -3.23 13.91
N ALA A 208 10.22 -2.51 14.65
CA ALA A 208 10.70 -1.65 15.72
C ALA A 208 11.37 -2.47 16.85
N GLU A 209 12.67 -2.72 16.72
CA GLU A 209 13.52 -3.14 17.82
C GLU A 209 13.82 -1.91 18.69
N GLY A 210 13.55 -2.01 20.00
CA GLY A 210 14.25 -1.17 20.99
C GLY A 210 13.45 -0.17 21.82
N ARG A 211 12.22 -0.49 22.28
CA ARG A 211 11.75 0.03 23.58
C ARG A 211 11.02 -1.04 24.38
N THR A 212 11.69 -1.56 25.41
CA THR A 212 11.00 -2.12 26.57
C THR A 212 10.11 -1.02 27.17
N PRO A 213 8.81 -1.27 27.40
CA PRO A 213 7.95 -0.30 28.05
C PRO A 213 8.45 -0.03 29.48
N SER A 214 8.41 1.23 29.92
CA SER A 214 8.52 1.53 31.36
C SER A 214 7.35 0.84 32.09
N PRO A 215 7.58 0.16 33.22
CA PRO A 215 6.51 -0.51 33.95
C PRO A 215 5.62 0.56 34.59
N GLY A 216 4.48 0.84 33.97
CA GLY A 216 3.53 1.83 34.47
C GLY A 216 2.21 1.78 33.69
N ARG A 217 1.16 1.28 34.37
CA ARG A 217 -0.23 1.08 33.92
C ARG A 217 -0.41 0.16 32.70
N GLU A 218 -1.00 -1.01 32.94
CA GLU A 218 -1.79 -1.74 31.94
C GLU A 218 -3.04 -0.91 31.57
N GLU A 219 -2.85 0.14 30.77
CA GLU A 219 -3.93 0.60 29.91
C GLU A 219 -4.16 -0.50 28.87
N ARG A 220 -5.40 -0.98 28.77
CA ARG A 220 -5.83 -1.96 27.76
C ARG A 220 -5.36 -1.43 26.40
N ARG A 221 -4.30 -2.02 25.85
CA ARG A 221 -3.83 -1.64 24.51
C ARG A 221 -4.96 -1.97 23.54
N PRO A 222 -5.52 -0.98 22.81
CA PRO A 222 -6.57 -1.26 21.85
C PRO A 222 -6.05 -2.26 20.83
N ASN A 223 -6.90 -3.22 20.46
CA ASN A 223 -6.57 -4.24 19.48
C ASN A 223 -6.15 -3.54 18.16
N PRO A 224 -5.15 -4.03 17.40
CA PRO A 224 -4.80 -3.48 16.08
C PRO A 224 -6.00 -3.19 15.16
N ILE A 225 -7.06 -3.98 15.23
CA ILE A 225 -8.30 -3.79 14.47
C ILE A 225 -9.06 -2.53 14.93
N GLU A 226 -9.19 -2.32 16.24
CA GLU A 226 -9.83 -1.13 16.81
C GLU A 226 -9.04 0.13 16.44
N ARG A 227 -7.70 0.07 16.53
CA ARG A 227 -6.82 1.18 16.12
C ARG A 227 -6.92 1.48 14.62
N ALA A 228 -6.96 0.44 13.79
CA ALA A 228 -7.13 0.60 12.35
C ALA A 228 -8.49 1.26 12.02
N ALA A 229 -9.55 0.86 12.74
CA ALA A 229 -10.87 1.49 12.61
C ALA A 229 -10.84 2.96 13.05
N GLU A 230 -10.21 3.29 14.18
CA GLU A 230 -10.04 4.67 14.64
C GLU A 230 -9.25 5.53 13.64
N ALA A 231 -8.13 5.00 13.12
CA ALA A 231 -7.31 5.68 12.13
C ALA A 231 -8.08 5.99 10.84
N LEU A 232 -9.12 5.22 10.52
CA LEU A 232 -9.95 5.38 9.31
C LEU A 232 -11.33 6.01 9.56
N SER A 233 -11.70 6.33 10.81
CA SER A 233 -12.98 6.95 11.25
C SER A 233 -12.95 8.46 11.30
#